data_AF-A0A2D8HUR0-F1
#
_entry.id   AF-A0A2D8HUR0-F1
#
_cell.length_a   1.000
_cell.length_b   1.000
_cell.length_c   1.000
_cell.angle_alpha   90.00
_cell.angle_beta   90.00
_cell.angle_gamma   90.00
#
_symmetry.space_group_name_H-M   'P 1'
#
loop_
_entity.id
_entity.type
_entity.pdbx_description
1 polymer ?
#
loop_
_entity_poly.entity_id
_entity_poly.type
_entity_poly.pdbx_seq_one_letter_code
_entity_poly.pdbx_strand_id
1 'polypeptide(L)'
;DLARLGSSTLVNLASNEYFSAVKPKALNADIITPVFKDEKNGQYKVISFYAKKARGLMARFIVNQKPKSVSDLKEFDASGYRFNEAMSSDKQLVFCRAEQK
;
A
#
# COMPACT_ATOMS: atom_id res chain seq x y z
N ASP A 1 -1.65 -18.02 10.05
CA ASP A 1 -2.22 -17.41 11.26
C ASP A 1 -1.19 -16.44 11.84
N LEU A 2 -1.55 -15.17 12.04
CA LEU A 2 -0.60 -14.10 12.42
C LEU A 2 0.03 -14.36 13.80
N ALA A 3 -0.75 -14.97 14.70
CA ALA A 3 -0.29 -15.40 16.02
C ALA A 3 0.89 -16.40 15.96
N ARG A 4 0.98 -17.19 14.88
CA ARG A 4 2.04 -18.19 14.69
C ARG A 4 3.31 -17.61 14.06
N LEU A 5 3.23 -16.43 13.44
CA LEU A 5 4.35 -15.77 12.75
C LEU A 5 5.06 -14.73 13.63
N GLY A 6 4.51 -14.40 14.81
CA GLY A 6 5.07 -13.37 15.69
C GLY A 6 5.06 -11.97 15.09
N SER A 7 4.34 -11.76 13.99
CA SER A 7 4.25 -10.48 13.28
C SER A 7 2.92 -9.81 13.62
N SER A 8 2.99 -8.59 14.12
CA SER A 8 1.84 -7.76 14.47
C SER A 8 1.36 -6.89 13.30
N THR A 9 2.01 -6.92 12.14
CA THR A 9 1.67 -6.01 11.03
C THR A 9 1.04 -6.76 9.86
N LEU A 10 -0.10 -6.28 9.38
CA LEU A 10 -0.75 -6.75 8.17
C LEU A 10 -0.71 -5.65 7.11
N VAL A 11 -0.08 -5.91 5.96
CA VAL A 11 -0.14 -5.01 4.80
C VAL A 11 -1.34 -5.36 3.93
N ASN A 12 -2.34 -4.49 3.90
CA ASN A 12 -3.53 -4.66 3.07
C ASN A 12 -3.29 -4.11 1.65
N LEU A 13 -3.07 -5.03 0.70
CA LEU A 13 -2.99 -4.73 -0.73
C LEU A 13 -4.27 -5.13 -1.49
N ALA A 14 -5.31 -5.56 -0.80
CA ALA A 14 -6.58 -5.91 -1.43
C ALA A 14 -7.39 -4.65 -1.82
N SER A 15 -8.39 -4.82 -2.68
CA SER A 15 -9.41 -3.78 -2.83
C SER A 15 -10.33 -3.76 -1.60
N ASN A 16 -11.03 -2.64 -1.40
CA ASN A 16 -12.00 -2.50 -0.32
C ASN A 16 -13.12 -3.54 -0.40
N GLU A 17 -13.51 -3.98 -1.60
CA GLU A 17 -14.55 -5.00 -1.81
C GLU A 17 -14.17 -6.37 -1.24
N TYR A 18 -12.88 -6.75 -1.33
CA TYR A 18 -12.41 -8.00 -0.71
C TYR A 18 -12.06 -7.80 0.77
N PHE A 19 -11.55 -6.62 1.14
CA PHE A 19 -11.19 -6.33 2.51
C PHE A 19 -12.41 -6.19 3.44
N SER A 20 -13.58 -5.82 2.92
CA SER A 20 -14.83 -5.75 3.69
C SER A 20 -15.28 -7.11 4.23
N ALA A 21 -14.84 -8.22 3.62
CA ALA A 21 -15.08 -9.56 4.11
C ALA A 21 -14.17 -9.94 5.28
N VAL A 22 -13.05 -9.23 5.47
CA VAL A 22 -12.17 -9.39 6.62
C VAL A 22 -12.77 -8.65 7.80
N LYS A 23 -12.73 -9.23 9.00
CA LYS A 23 -13.14 -8.57 10.25
C LYS A 23 -11.91 -7.93 10.90
N PRO A 24 -11.59 -6.64 10.65
CA PRO A 24 -10.29 -6.07 11.04
C PRO A 24 -10.17 -5.96 12.56
N LYS A 25 -11.30 -5.73 13.24
CA LYS A 25 -11.40 -5.68 14.71
C LYS A 25 -11.13 -7.03 15.39
N ALA A 26 -11.27 -8.13 14.65
CA ALA A 26 -10.96 -9.46 15.15
C ALA A 26 -9.50 -9.86 14.87
N LEU A 27 -8.76 -9.06 14.08
CA LEU A 27 -7.33 -9.24 13.88
C LEU A 27 -6.58 -8.47 14.96
N ASN A 28 -5.75 -9.18 15.73
CA ASN A 28 -4.78 -8.54 16.63
C ASN A 28 -3.55 -8.10 15.84
N ALA A 29 -3.72 -7.15 14.91
CA ALA A 29 -2.65 -6.67 14.04
C ALA A 29 -2.83 -5.20 13.61
N ASP A 30 -1.72 -4.49 13.45
CA ASP A 30 -1.61 -3.18 12.84
C ASP A 30 -1.75 -3.29 11.33
N ILE A 31 -2.86 -2.77 10.82
CA ILE A 31 -3.17 -2.86 9.39
C ILE A 31 -2.65 -1.61 8.68
N ILE A 32 -1.68 -1.82 7.80
CA ILE A 32 -1.10 -0.79 6.94
C ILE A 32 -1.68 -0.94 5.54
N THR A 33 -2.21 0.15 4.97
CA THR A 33 -2.83 0.13 3.64
C THR A 33 -2.08 1.07 2.70
N PRO A 34 -1.25 0.54 1.79
CA PRO A 34 -0.70 1.32 0.69
C PRO A 34 -1.79 1.81 -0.27
N VAL A 35 -1.78 3.11 -0.56
CA VAL A 35 -2.74 3.77 -1.47
C VAL A 35 -1.97 4.38 -2.63
N PHE A 36 -2.30 3.97 -3.85
CA PHE A 36 -1.63 4.43 -5.06
C PHE A 36 -2.49 5.48 -5.75
N LYS A 37 -1.92 6.68 -5.92
CA LYS A 37 -2.56 7.81 -6.59
C LYS A 37 -1.75 8.20 -7.82
N ASP A 38 -2.46 8.53 -8.87
CA ASP A 38 -1.93 9.02 -10.13
C ASP A 38 -2.38 10.45 -10.32
N GLU A 39 -1.49 11.31 -10.79
CA GLU A 39 -1.84 12.65 -11.19
C GLU A 39 -2.67 12.62 -12.47
N LYS A 40 -3.75 13.41 -12.47
CA LYS A 40 -4.56 13.69 -13.65
C LYS A 40 -5.09 15.11 -13.54
N ASN A 41 -4.81 15.95 -14.53
CA ASN A 41 -5.19 17.37 -14.52
C ASN A 41 -4.71 18.11 -13.25
N GLY A 42 -3.48 17.86 -12.81
CA GLY A 42 -2.87 18.50 -11.64
C GLY A 42 -3.39 18.01 -10.27
N GLN A 43 -4.19 16.93 -10.24
CA GLN A 43 -4.71 16.36 -8.98
C GLN A 43 -4.38 14.87 -8.87
N TYR A 44 -3.91 14.44 -7.70
CA TYR A 44 -3.65 13.03 -7.40
C TYR A 44 -4.93 12.29 -7.00
N LYS A 45 -5.31 11.29 -7.81
CA LYS A 45 -6.50 10.46 -7.60
C LYS A 45 -6.18 8.99 -7.75
N VAL A 46 -6.97 8.12 -7.11
CA VAL A 46 -6.84 6.68 -7.32
C VAL A 46 -7.44 6.33 -8.68
N ILE A 47 -6.59 5.91 -9.63
CA ILE A 47 -7.04 5.41 -10.92
C ILE A 47 -7.04 3.87 -10.86
N SER A 48 -8.22 3.26 -10.81
CA SER A 48 -8.40 1.84 -10.47
C SER A 48 -7.52 0.87 -11.26
N PHE A 49 -7.32 1.09 -12.56
CA PHE A 49 -6.47 0.25 -13.40
C PHE A 49 -5.01 0.27 -12.92
N TYR A 50 -4.45 1.46 -12.68
CA TYR A 50 -3.09 1.64 -12.20
C TYR A 50 -2.93 1.20 -10.75
N ALA A 51 -3.90 1.50 -9.89
CA ALA A 51 -3.88 1.05 -8.50
C ALA A 51 -3.85 -0.48 -8.37
N LYS A 52 -4.57 -1.22 -9.22
CA LYS A 52 -4.50 -2.69 -9.26
C LYS A 52 -3.10 -3.19 -9.65
N LYS A 53 -2.49 -2.60 -10.67
CA LYS A 53 -1.11 -2.93 -11.08
C LYS A 53 -0.10 -2.59 -9.98
N ALA A 54 -0.22 -1.41 -9.37
CA ALA A 54 0.66 -0.94 -8.32
C ALA A 54 0.61 -1.81 -7.06
N ARG A 55 -0.57 -2.30 -6.67
CA ARG A 55 -0.71 -3.32 -5.60
C ARG A 55 0.09 -4.59 -5.89
N GLY A 56 0.03 -5.10 -7.12
CA GLY A 56 0.84 -6.24 -7.54
C GLY A 56 2.35 -5.95 -7.49
N LEU A 57 2.77 -4.75 -7.90
CA LEU A 57 4.16 -4.31 -7.80
C LEU A 57 4.64 -4.20 -6.34
N MET A 58 3.80 -3.67 -5.45
CA MET A 58 4.11 -3.60 -4.02
C MET A 58 4.21 -5.01 -3.41
N ALA A 59 3.33 -5.94 -3.76
CA ALA A 59 3.43 -7.33 -3.33
C ALA A 59 4.76 -7.96 -3.80
N ARG A 60 5.14 -7.73 -5.07
CA ARG A 60 6.43 -8.17 -5.61
C ARG A 60 7.61 -7.54 -4.87
N PHE A 61 7.55 -6.25 -4.57
CA PHE A 61 8.56 -5.56 -3.77
C PHE A 61 8.73 -6.19 -2.39
N ILE A 62 7.63 -6.45 -1.68
CA ILE A 62 7.65 -7.09 -0.36
C ILE A 62 8.30 -8.48 -0.42
N VAL A 63 7.96 -9.29 -1.42
CA VAL A 63 8.53 -10.64 -1.57
C VAL A 63 10.02 -10.58 -1.90
N ASN A 64 10.43 -9.66 -2.77
CA ASN A 64 11.80 -9.58 -3.27
C ASN A 64 12.76 -8.93 -2.27
N GLN A 65 12.37 -7.77 -1.73
CA GLN A 65 13.22 -6.96 -0.85
C GLN A 65 13.06 -7.32 0.62
N LYS A 66 11.99 -8.06 0.98
CA LYS A 66 11.72 -8.55 2.34
C LYS A 66 11.82 -7.45 3.41
N PRO A 67 11.10 -6.32 3.24
CA PRO A 67 11.07 -5.25 4.23
C PRO A 67 10.69 -5.81 5.61
N LYS A 68 11.31 -5.27 6.65
CA LYS A 68 11.13 -5.71 8.04
C LYS A 68 10.28 -4.73 8.84
N SER A 69 10.14 -3.50 8.38
CA SER A 69 9.36 -2.46 9.03
C SER A 69 8.40 -1.77 8.07
N VAL A 70 7.43 -1.03 8.63
CA VAL A 70 6.52 -0.16 7.86
C VAL A 70 7.30 0.98 7.18
N SER A 71 8.41 1.43 7.78
CA SER A 71 9.27 2.46 7.20
C SER A 71 9.93 1.97 5.92
N ASP A 72 10.36 0.72 5.85
CA ASP A 72 11.00 0.13 4.67
C ASP A 72 10.03 0.08 3.48
N LEU A 73 8.72 -0.02 3.72
CA LEU A 73 7.70 0.03 2.66
C LEU A 73 7.68 1.38 1.93
N LYS A 74 8.13 2.46 2.58
CA LYS A 74 8.19 3.81 1.99
C LYS A 74 9.23 3.90 0.88
N GLU A 75 10.18 2.96 0.81
CA GLU A 75 11.19 2.87 -0.25
C GLU A 75 10.64 2.33 -1.58
N PHE A 76 9.38 1.88 -1.61
CA PHE A 76 8.75 1.47 -2.86
C PHE A 76 8.72 2.60 -3.89
N ASP A 77 9.33 2.35 -5.05
CA ASP A 77 9.56 3.36 -6.07
C ASP A 77 9.24 2.88 -7.50
N ALA A 78 8.60 1.72 -7.63
CA ALA A 78 8.38 1.05 -8.90
C ALA A 78 7.42 1.84 -9.83
N SER A 79 7.70 1.81 -11.14
CA SER A 79 6.84 2.43 -12.17
C SER A 79 6.57 3.93 -11.96
N GLY A 80 7.48 4.65 -11.28
CA GLY A 80 7.39 6.10 -11.06
C GLY A 80 6.54 6.51 -9.85
N TYR A 81 6.04 5.57 -9.05
CA TYR A 81 5.43 5.89 -7.77
C TYR A 81 6.50 6.36 -6.77
N ARG A 82 6.15 7.31 -5.89
CA ARG A 82 6.99 7.77 -4.79
C ARG A 82 6.14 7.98 -3.54
N PHE A 83 6.69 7.64 -2.38
CA PHE A 83 6.02 7.90 -1.10
C PHE A 83 5.76 9.40 -0.92
N ASN A 84 4.55 9.74 -0.46
CA ASN A 84 4.13 11.10 -0.16
C ASN A 84 3.75 11.21 1.31
N GLU A 85 4.65 11.77 2.11
CA GLU A 85 4.48 11.90 3.56
C GLU A 85 3.29 12.78 3.93
N ALA A 86 3.11 13.92 3.26
CA ALA A 86 2.05 14.88 3.55
C ALA A 86 0.63 14.33 3.31
N MET A 87 0.50 13.34 2.42
CA MET A 87 -0.77 12.66 2.15
C MET A 87 -0.93 11.36 2.97
N SER A 88 0.10 10.94 3.69
CA SER A 88 0.13 9.68 4.43
C SER A 88 -0.27 9.86 5.89
N SER A 89 -0.54 8.74 6.55
CA SER A 89 -0.80 8.62 7.99
C SER A 89 -0.21 7.32 8.50
N ASP A 90 -0.26 7.10 9.81
CA ASP A 90 0.27 5.88 10.45
C ASP A 90 -0.28 4.58 9.86
N LYS A 91 -1.52 4.60 9.34
CA LYS A 91 -2.20 3.42 8.77
C LYS A 91 -2.31 3.44 7.26
N GLN A 92 -2.06 4.58 6.60
CA GLN A 92 -2.17 4.71 5.15
C GLN A 92 -0.90 5.32 4.57
N LEU A 93 -0.20 4.53 3.76
CA LEU A 93 0.99 4.98 3.03
C LEU A 93 0.57 5.38 1.62
N VAL A 94 0.59 6.67 1.31
CA VAL A 94 0.21 7.18 -0.01
C VAL A 94 1.44 7.24 -0.90
N PHE A 95 1.32 6.63 -2.07
CA PHE A 95 2.31 6.67 -3.14
C PHE A 95 1.73 7.40 -4.34
N CYS A 96 2.43 8.42 -4.80
CA CYS A 96 2.01 9.29 -5.89
C CYS A 96 2.85 9.04 -7.14
N ARG A 97 2.22 9.04 -8.31
CA ARG A 97 2.88 8.98 -9.61
C ARG A 97 2.42 10.16 -10.47
N ALA A 98 3.39 10.93 -10.97
CA ALA A 98 3.12 12.06 -11.85
C ALA A 98 2.50 11.61 -13.19
N GLU A 99 1.77 12.51 -13.83
CA GLU A 99 1.14 12.23 -15.12
C GLU A 99 2.23 11.98 -16.18
N GLN A 100 2.14 10.84 -16.86
CA GLN A 100 3.05 10.53 -17.96
C GLN A 100 2.50 11.22 -19.21
N LYS A 101 3.23 12.22 -19.70
CA LYS A 101 2.95 12.90 -20.98
C LYS A 101 3.26 11.99 -22.16
#